data_AF-A0A663ME68-F1
#
_entry.id   AF-A0A663ME68-F1
#
_cell.length_a   1.000
_cell.length_b   1.000
_cell.length_c   1.000
_cell.angle_alpha   90.00
_cell.angle_beta   90.00
_cell.angle_gamma   90.00
#
_symmetry.space_group_name_H-M   'P 1'
#
loop_
_entity.id
_entity.type
_entity.pdbx_description
1 polymer ?
#
loop_
_entity_poly.entity_id
_entity_poly.type
_entity_poly.pdbx_seq_one_letter_code
_entity_poly.pdbx_strand_id
1 'polypeptide(L)'
;MPASQTSNRALGGSLETGFTATKAPGPALRPHPDGHPRQTPSPGTPPPVPALPNTPPSPRGHGPRSAPSQTLRRCRPAASSAPRLPPPGGPHPWAPAFAPGHLRDVGATPAGSEAAGEPGQEEEAEDRLKEHMDNLLDKSAKTRQAALQSLRLAFSSKTLSEFLLERRLMLTDSLEKCLKKGKGEEQALAGTVLTLLCLQMGSGPEGEEVFRSLKPLLVSVLTDSMASPGARQSCATALGMCCYIAAADLEDLVSCLSCLEGIFSPPSAGEGGSAPTQHGPLHCSALQSWSLLLTICPPSHIKSVLDNRWLKLPPLLSSSSVALRILAGETIALVFELAQDVEEDLCHQDTEFLRAQLKVLATESNKYRAKTDRRKQRSIFRDILRFIESGEYQEETIRFGLECMYLDSWARQRTYQAFKEVLGSGIRHHLQNNELLREIFGLGPPLVLDAAALKASKVSRFEKHLYNSAAFKARTKARSRVRDKRADVL
;
A
#
# COMPACT_ATOMS: atom_id res chain seq x y z
N MET A 1 -54.95 6.58 -52.67
CA MET A 1 -55.12 7.28 -53.97
C MET A 1 -56.61 7.33 -54.25
N PRO A 2 -57.35 8.31 -53.68
CA PRO A 2 -57.37 9.73 -54.11
C PRO A 2 -57.43 10.76 -52.94
N ALA A 3 -57.52 12.06 -53.28
CA ALA A 3 -58.08 13.23 -52.54
C ALA A 3 -57.37 13.65 -51.20
N SER A 4 -57.34 14.90 -50.68
CA SER A 4 -58.10 16.16 -50.81
C SER A 4 -57.24 17.30 -50.17
N GLN A 5 -57.29 18.58 -50.61
CA GLN A 5 -57.89 19.77 -49.93
C GLN A 5 -57.51 19.94 -48.43
N THR A 6 -57.18 21.10 -47.81
CA THR A 6 -57.38 22.54 -48.09
C THR A 6 -56.72 23.40 -46.97
N SER A 7 -56.36 24.65 -47.29
CA SER A 7 -56.56 25.89 -46.51
C SER A 7 -55.87 26.18 -45.15
N ASN A 8 -54.87 27.07 -45.18
CA ASN A 8 -54.83 28.47 -44.67
C ASN A 8 -55.27 28.86 -43.22
N ARG A 9 -54.51 29.85 -42.67
CA ARG A 9 -54.79 30.83 -41.57
C ARG A 9 -54.70 30.30 -40.11
N ALA A 10 -54.30 31.03 -39.06
CA ALA A 10 -53.99 32.46 -38.82
C ALA A 10 -53.31 32.59 -37.42
N LEU A 11 -52.34 33.51 -37.21
CA LEU A 11 -52.43 34.76 -36.41
C LEU A 11 -52.00 34.72 -34.92
N GLY A 12 -51.23 35.76 -34.55
CA GLY A 12 -51.16 36.40 -33.22
C GLY A 12 -49.95 35.99 -32.36
N GLY A 13 -49.08 36.86 -31.83
CA GLY A 13 -49.12 38.32 -31.67
C GLY A 13 -48.94 38.72 -30.20
N SER A 14 -48.03 39.68 -29.96
CA SER A 14 -47.80 40.50 -28.74
C SER A 14 -47.03 39.86 -27.57
N LEU A 15 -45.87 40.41 -27.15
CA LEU A 15 -45.54 41.74 -26.59
C LEU A 15 -45.97 41.91 -25.13
N GLU A 16 -45.00 42.39 -24.34
CA GLU A 16 -45.09 43.39 -23.25
C GLU A 16 -44.62 42.97 -21.84
N THR A 17 -43.58 43.70 -21.40
CA THR A 17 -43.41 44.38 -20.08
C THR A 17 -43.38 43.52 -18.81
N GLY A 18 -42.54 43.76 -17.80
CA GLY A 18 -41.90 44.99 -17.35
C GLY A 18 -42.19 45.16 -15.84
N PHE A 19 -41.24 45.75 -15.10
CA PHE A 19 -41.39 46.30 -13.73
C PHE A 19 -41.55 45.31 -12.56
N THR A 20 -41.09 45.51 -11.32
CA THR A 20 -40.07 46.34 -10.62
C THR A 20 -40.22 46.03 -9.12
N ALA A 21 -39.12 46.16 -8.38
CA ALA A 21 -39.01 46.77 -7.04
C ALA A 21 -39.75 46.21 -5.80
N THR A 22 -38.96 45.88 -4.77
CA THR A 22 -38.95 46.46 -3.39
C THR A 22 -37.91 45.66 -2.57
N LYS A 23 -36.75 46.15 -2.08
CA LYS A 23 -36.33 47.28 -1.21
C LYS A 23 -36.68 47.12 0.30
N ALA A 24 -35.69 46.58 1.05
CA ALA A 24 -35.23 46.91 2.43
C ALA A 24 -36.19 46.63 3.62
N PRO A 25 -35.73 46.55 4.92
CA PRO A 25 -34.46 47.04 5.50
C PRO A 25 -33.74 46.10 6.53
N GLY A 26 -32.52 46.46 6.95
CA GLY A 26 -31.89 45.96 8.21
C GLY A 26 -32.35 46.76 9.44
N PRO A 27 -31.57 46.95 10.54
CA PRO A 27 -30.53 46.13 11.20
C PRO A 27 -30.74 45.98 12.75
N ALA A 28 -29.81 45.26 13.41
CA ALA A 28 -29.26 45.48 14.77
C ALA A 28 -30.04 45.18 16.09
N LEU A 29 -29.24 44.64 17.05
CA LEU A 29 -29.17 44.89 18.52
C LEU A 29 -29.35 43.70 19.48
N ARG A 30 -28.34 43.55 20.35
CA ARG A 30 -28.18 42.63 21.50
C ARG A 30 -29.13 43.01 22.68
N PRO A 31 -29.17 42.28 23.81
CA PRO A 31 -28.17 42.45 24.89
C PRO A 31 -27.84 41.20 25.75
N HIS A 32 -26.72 41.33 26.47
CA HIS A 32 -26.27 40.57 27.65
C HIS A 32 -27.08 41.01 28.91
N PRO A 33 -27.02 40.26 30.03
CA PRO A 33 -26.22 40.67 31.21
C PRO A 33 -25.50 39.46 31.87
N ASP A 34 -24.28 39.56 32.42
CA ASP A 34 -23.84 40.02 33.77
C ASP A 34 -24.60 39.35 34.93
N GLY A 35 -24.01 38.76 35.98
CA GLY A 35 -22.61 38.70 36.41
C GLY A 35 -22.36 37.78 37.63
N HIS A 36 -21.07 37.59 37.88
CA HIS A 36 -20.28 36.99 39.00
C HIS A 36 -20.76 37.28 40.45
N PRO A 37 -20.26 36.59 41.53
CA PRO A 37 -18.82 36.43 41.80
C PRO A 37 -18.25 35.26 42.64
N ARG A 38 -16.93 35.08 42.42
CA ARG A 38 -15.79 34.72 43.32
C ARG A 38 -15.96 33.68 44.43
N GLN A 39 -15.03 32.72 44.46
CA GLN A 39 -14.06 32.57 45.56
C GLN A 39 -12.87 31.65 45.19
N THR A 40 -11.66 32.14 45.46
CA THR A 40 -10.37 31.41 45.50
C THR A 40 -10.21 30.70 46.84
N PRO A 41 -9.38 29.65 46.94
CA PRO A 41 -8.11 29.84 47.66
C PRO A 41 -6.87 29.12 47.07
N SER A 42 -5.72 29.56 47.59
CA SER A 42 -4.30 29.32 47.27
C SER A 42 -3.75 27.95 47.75
N PRO A 43 -2.44 27.62 47.54
CA PRO A 43 -1.96 26.30 47.13
C PRO A 43 -1.55 25.35 48.27
N GLY A 44 -1.61 24.04 47.99
CA GLY A 44 -1.17 22.96 48.89
C GLY A 44 -0.14 22.04 48.24
N THR A 45 0.92 21.78 49.01
CA THR A 45 2.14 20.98 48.83
C THR A 45 1.96 19.59 48.17
N PRO A 46 2.93 19.09 47.37
CA PRO A 46 2.88 17.72 46.84
C PRO A 46 3.29 16.66 47.90
N PRO A 47 2.72 15.44 47.86
CA PRO A 47 3.12 14.33 48.73
C PRO A 47 4.42 13.64 48.25
N PRO A 48 5.10 12.85 49.12
CA PRO A 48 6.50 12.45 48.96
C PRO A 48 6.71 11.21 48.08
N VAL A 49 7.92 11.15 47.50
CA VAL A 49 8.48 10.01 46.75
C VAL A 49 8.79 8.84 47.69
N PRO A 50 8.35 7.60 47.41
CA PRO A 50 8.80 6.43 48.16
C PRO A 50 10.17 5.92 47.67
N ALA A 51 11.03 5.63 48.64
CA ALA A 51 12.42 5.22 48.52
C ALA A 51 12.63 3.82 47.93
N LEU A 52 13.76 3.65 47.23
CA LEU A 52 14.36 2.39 46.82
C LEU A 52 14.73 1.52 48.03
N PRO A 53 14.49 0.20 48.01
CA PRO A 53 15.13 -0.73 48.92
C PRO A 53 16.45 -1.28 48.36
N ASN A 54 17.41 -1.37 49.29
CA ASN A 54 18.79 -1.79 49.15
C ASN A 54 19.01 -3.22 48.60
N THR A 55 20.13 -3.35 47.89
CA THR A 55 20.88 -4.59 47.63
C THR A 55 21.25 -5.36 48.91
N PRO A 56 21.24 -6.71 48.87
CA PRO A 56 21.99 -7.57 49.78
C PRO A 56 23.28 -8.13 49.14
N PRO A 57 24.22 -8.66 49.95
CA PRO A 57 25.65 -8.72 49.63
C PRO A 57 26.14 -10.06 49.05
N SER A 58 27.28 -10.01 48.37
CA SER A 58 28.09 -11.18 47.99
C SER A 58 28.81 -11.82 49.19
N PRO A 59 29.14 -13.13 49.11
CA PRO A 59 30.27 -13.69 49.83
C PRO A 59 31.43 -14.12 48.89
N ARG A 60 32.63 -13.76 49.37
CA ARG A 60 33.99 -14.32 49.22
C ARG A 60 34.04 -15.77 48.69
N GLY A 61 34.98 -16.26 47.89
CA GLY A 61 36.34 -15.84 47.50
C GLY A 61 37.20 -17.12 47.39
N HIS A 62 38.13 -17.23 46.42
CA HIS A 62 39.35 -18.06 46.48
C HIS A 62 40.27 -17.68 45.30
N GLY A 63 41.57 -17.52 45.57
CA GLY A 63 42.56 -16.89 44.69
C GLY A 63 43.25 -17.79 43.66
N PRO A 64 44.56 -17.59 43.40
CA PRO A 64 45.01 -16.97 42.14
C PRO A 64 45.88 -17.90 41.28
N ARG A 65 46.06 -17.59 39.98
CA ARG A 65 47.35 -17.82 39.26
C ARG A 65 47.42 -17.21 37.85
N SER A 66 48.57 -16.57 37.63
CA SER A 66 49.36 -16.41 36.39
C SER A 66 48.83 -15.59 35.20
N ALA A 67 49.48 -14.43 34.99
CA ALA A 67 49.67 -13.76 33.70
C ALA A 67 50.69 -14.54 32.82
N PRO A 68 50.88 -14.20 31.52
CA PRO A 68 51.72 -13.04 31.20
C PRO A 68 51.30 -12.19 29.96
N SER A 69 51.56 -10.88 30.10
CA SER A 69 52.31 -10.01 29.17
C SER A 69 51.80 -9.56 27.79
N GLN A 70 51.80 -8.21 27.67
CA GLN A 70 52.23 -7.36 26.53
C GLN A 70 51.21 -7.20 25.38
N THR A 71 50.88 -6.01 24.85
CA THR A 71 51.61 -4.73 24.74
C THR A 71 50.63 -3.53 24.62
N LEU A 72 51.04 -2.41 25.21
CA LEU A 72 50.48 -1.06 25.05
C LEU A 72 50.79 -0.48 23.66
N ARG A 73 49.85 0.26 23.05
CA ARG A 73 50.16 1.48 22.26
C ARG A 73 48.95 2.43 22.11
N ARG A 74 49.03 3.52 22.89
CA ARG A 74 48.69 4.94 22.64
C ARG A 74 47.40 5.33 21.89
N CYS A 75 46.57 6.11 22.59
CA CYS A 75 45.60 7.07 22.04
C CYS A 75 46.19 8.48 21.85
N ARG A 76 45.80 9.18 20.76
CA ARG A 76 45.39 10.62 20.61
C ARG A 76 45.64 11.14 19.18
N PRO A 77 45.03 12.26 18.72
CA PRO A 77 43.70 12.84 19.00
C PRO A 77 42.92 13.19 17.70
N ALA A 78 41.72 13.77 17.86
CA ALA A 78 40.77 14.16 16.81
C ALA A 78 41.23 15.35 15.92
N ALA A 79 40.74 15.36 14.68
CA ALA A 79 40.67 16.54 13.82
C ALA A 79 39.35 16.54 13.03
N SER A 80 38.69 17.69 13.03
CA SER A 80 37.40 18.01 12.40
C SER A 80 37.47 18.04 10.87
N SER A 81 36.43 17.59 10.17
CA SER A 81 36.11 18.07 8.82
C SER A 81 34.61 17.99 8.50
N ALA A 82 34.13 19.04 7.84
CA ALA A 82 32.75 19.34 7.44
C ALA A 82 32.20 18.38 6.35
N PRO A 83 30.86 18.34 6.09
CA PRO A 83 30.23 17.26 5.34
C PRO A 83 30.38 17.45 3.81
N ARG A 84 30.63 16.33 3.10
CA ARG A 84 30.71 16.24 1.63
C ARG A 84 29.43 15.60 1.07
N LEU A 85 28.88 16.21 0.00
CA LEU A 85 27.84 15.67 -0.88
C LEU A 85 28.29 14.35 -1.57
N PRO A 86 27.38 13.39 -1.85
CA PRO A 86 27.71 12.16 -2.56
C PRO A 86 27.66 12.32 -4.11
N PRO A 87 28.46 11.57 -4.88
CA PRO A 87 28.42 11.56 -6.34
C PRO A 87 27.38 10.55 -6.89
N PRO A 88 26.94 10.68 -8.16
CA PRO A 88 25.81 9.92 -8.68
C PRO A 88 26.17 8.49 -9.13
N GLY A 89 25.23 7.57 -8.86
CA GLY A 89 24.80 6.49 -9.77
C GLY A 89 25.80 5.43 -10.21
N GLY A 90 25.83 4.30 -9.49
CA GLY A 90 26.33 3.01 -9.97
C GLY A 90 25.52 1.87 -9.33
N PRO A 91 25.26 0.74 -10.02
CA PRO A 91 24.22 -0.21 -9.62
C PRO A 91 24.56 -0.85 -8.29
N HIS A 92 23.67 -0.67 -7.32
CA HIS A 92 23.81 -1.20 -5.96
C HIS A 92 23.36 -2.68 -5.93
N PRO A 93 24.11 -3.58 -5.28
CA PRO A 93 23.77 -4.98 -5.18
C PRO A 93 22.93 -5.24 -3.93
N TRP A 94 21.60 -5.36 -4.07
CA TRP A 94 20.78 -6.33 -3.32
C TRP A 94 19.30 -6.29 -3.72
N ALA A 95 18.79 -7.45 -4.14
CA ALA A 95 17.41 -7.85 -3.91
C ALA A 95 17.35 -8.58 -2.53
N PRO A 96 16.24 -8.51 -1.77
CA PRO A 96 16.10 -9.32 -0.56
C PRO A 96 15.85 -10.79 -0.92
N ALA A 97 16.67 -11.68 -0.35
CA ALA A 97 16.39 -13.11 -0.34
C ALA A 97 15.36 -13.42 0.76
N PHE A 98 14.14 -13.79 0.36
CA PHE A 98 13.40 -14.87 1.00
C PHE A 98 13.74 -16.16 0.24
N ALA A 99 13.86 -17.28 0.96
CA ALA A 99 14.38 -18.55 0.45
C ALA A 99 13.70 -18.98 -0.87
N PRO A 100 14.44 -19.11 -1.98
CA PRO A 100 13.97 -19.85 -3.14
C PRO A 100 14.27 -21.33 -2.91
N GLY A 101 13.21 -22.15 -2.87
CA GLY A 101 13.35 -23.56 -3.22
C GLY A 101 14.01 -23.65 -4.60
N HIS A 102 14.96 -24.58 -4.74
CA HIS A 102 15.78 -24.78 -5.93
C HIS A 102 14.99 -24.69 -7.25
N LEU A 103 15.19 -23.61 -8.01
CA LEU A 103 15.09 -23.66 -9.46
C LEU A 103 16.52 -23.56 -10.01
N ARG A 104 17.04 -24.73 -10.40
CA ARG A 104 18.22 -24.81 -11.26
C ARG A 104 17.90 -24.12 -12.58
N ASP A 105 18.87 -23.34 -13.04
CA ASP A 105 19.03 -22.89 -14.41
C ASP A 105 18.96 -24.11 -15.34
N VAL A 106 17.81 -24.32 -15.98
CA VAL A 106 17.68 -25.18 -17.15
C VAL A 106 17.56 -24.24 -18.33
N GLY A 107 18.54 -24.34 -19.22
CA GLY A 107 18.70 -23.48 -20.38
C GLY A 107 17.38 -23.29 -21.14
N ALA A 108 17.17 -22.03 -21.55
CA ALA A 108 16.09 -21.62 -22.41
C ALA A 108 16.04 -22.51 -23.66
N THR A 109 15.07 -23.42 -23.68
CA THR A 109 14.50 -23.96 -24.90
C THR A 109 13.40 -22.99 -25.34
N PRO A 110 13.31 -22.64 -26.62
CA PRO A 110 12.30 -21.72 -27.09
C PRO A 110 10.96 -22.48 -27.12
N ALA A 111 10.11 -22.27 -26.13
CA ALA A 111 8.69 -22.58 -26.25
C ALA A 111 8.08 -21.55 -27.21
N GLY A 112 8.16 -21.85 -28.51
CA GLY A 112 7.23 -21.30 -29.48
C GLY A 112 5.90 -22.02 -29.33
N SER A 113 4.85 -21.25 -29.04
CA SER A 113 3.44 -21.46 -29.39
C SER A 113 2.54 -20.86 -28.31
N GLU A 114 2.40 -19.53 -28.31
CA GLU A 114 1.05 -18.97 -28.11
C GLU A 114 0.46 -18.84 -29.52
N ALA A 115 0.09 -19.99 -30.08
CA ALA A 115 -0.99 -20.03 -31.04
C ALA A 115 -2.27 -19.76 -30.23
N ALA A 116 -3.18 -18.96 -30.79
CA ALA A 116 -4.54 -18.79 -30.28
C ALA A 116 -5.06 -20.11 -29.71
N GLY A 117 -5.49 -20.11 -28.45
CA GLY A 117 -6.05 -21.31 -27.83
C GLY A 117 -7.11 -21.89 -28.76
N GLU A 118 -7.06 -23.20 -28.98
CA GLU A 118 -8.14 -23.85 -29.72
C GLU A 118 -9.45 -23.55 -28.99
N PRO A 119 -10.53 -23.14 -29.69
CA PRO A 119 -11.76 -22.67 -29.06
C PRO A 119 -12.33 -23.63 -28.01
N GLY A 120 -12.09 -24.94 -28.15
CA GLY A 120 -12.50 -25.94 -27.16
C GLY A 120 -11.77 -25.89 -25.81
N GLN A 121 -10.53 -25.38 -25.74
CA GLN A 121 -9.79 -25.25 -24.48
C GLN A 121 -10.27 -24.07 -23.63
N GLU A 122 -10.74 -23.01 -24.28
CA GLU A 122 -11.33 -21.85 -23.62
C GLU A 122 -12.71 -22.18 -23.06
N GLU A 123 -13.54 -22.87 -23.86
CA GLU A 123 -14.86 -23.36 -23.43
C GLU A 123 -14.75 -24.33 -22.23
N GLU A 124 -13.81 -25.29 -22.28
CA GLU A 124 -13.59 -26.21 -21.15
C GLU A 124 -13.11 -25.46 -19.88
N ALA A 125 -12.31 -24.41 -20.04
CA ALA A 125 -11.87 -23.59 -18.92
C ALA A 125 -13.02 -22.79 -18.31
N GLU A 126 -13.93 -22.26 -19.13
CA GLU A 126 -15.14 -21.58 -18.66
C GLU A 126 -16.11 -22.53 -17.96
N ASP A 127 -16.28 -23.75 -18.46
CA ASP A 127 -17.15 -24.74 -17.83
C ASP A 127 -16.63 -25.15 -16.45
N ARG A 128 -15.31 -25.29 -16.28
CA ARG A 128 -14.69 -25.48 -14.97
C ARG A 128 -14.91 -24.29 -14.04
N LEU A 129 -14.91 -23.05 -14.56
CA LEU A 129 -15.23 -21.87 -13.76
C LEU A 129 -16.69 -21.88 -13.31
N LYS A 130 -17.63 -22.20 -14.20
CA LYS A 130 -19.05 -22.34 -13.86
C LYS A 130 -19.24 -23.38 -12.75
N GLU A 131 -18.58 -24.53 -12.85
CA GLU A 131 -18.61 -25.57 -11.81
C GLU A 131 -18.09 -25.05 -10.46
N HIS A 132 -16.97 -24.30 -10.45
CA HIS A 132 -16.47 -23.70 -9.22
C HIS A 132 -17.46 -22.68 -8.64
N MET A 133 -18.20 -21.94 -9.46
CA MET A 133 -19.20 -20.99 -9.00
C MET A 133 -20.41 -21.70 -8.38
N ASP A 134 -20.87 -22.80 -8.97
CA ASP A 134 -21.95 -23.62 -8.40
C ASP A 134 -21.55 -24.21 -7.04
N ASN A 135 -20.29 -24.66 -6.94
CA ASN A 135 -19.72 -25.21 -5.71
C ASN A 135 -19.63 -24.18 -4.55
N LEU A 136 -19.79 -22.88 -4.80
CA LEU A 136 -19.92 -21.87 -3.72
C LEU A 136 -21.21 -22.02 -2.92
N LEU A 137 -22.23 -22.67 -3.47
CA LEU A 137 -23.51 -22.91 -2.82
C LEU A 137 -23.59 -24.28 -2.14
N ASP A 138 -22.51 -25.07 -2.19
CA ASP A 138 -22.49 -26.41 -1.62
C ASP A 138 -22.64 -26.39 -0.08
N LYS A 139 -23.25 -27.44 0.46
CA LYS A 139 -23.47 -27.57 1.92
C LYS A 139 -22.15 -27.73 2.67
N SER A 140 -21.14 -28.34 2.06
CA SER A 140 -19.82 -28.57 2.65
C SER A 140 -18.95 -27.32 2.59
N ALA A 141 -18.50 -26.85 3.76
CA ALA A 141 -17.55 -25.74 3.85
C ALA A 141 -16.23 -26.02 3.11
N LYS A 142 -15.78 -27.27 3.10
CA LYS A 142 -14.55 -27.68 2.40
C LYS A 142 -14.68 -27.53 0.89
N THR A 143 -15.85 -27.89 0.34
CA THR A 143 -16.15 -27.73 -1.09
C THR A 143 -16.17 -26.25 -1.47
N ARG A 144 -16.86 -25.43 -0.68
CA ARG A 144 -16.89 -23.96 -0.88
C ARG A 144 -15.49 -23.34 -0.81
N GLN A 145 -14.67 -23.73 0.15
CA GLN A 145 -13.28 -23.25 0.27
C GLN A 145 -12.42 -23.65 -0.94
N ALA A 146 -12.54 -24.89 -1.42
CA ALA A 146 -11.82 -25.34 -2.62
C ALA A 146 -12.26 -24.54 -3.86
N ALA A 147 -13.56 -24.29 -4.01
CA ALA A 147 -14.10 -23.45 -5.07
C ALA A 147 -13.55 -22.01 -5.02
N LEU A 148 -13.61 -21.36 -3.84
CA LEU A 148 -13.06 -20.02 -3.66
C LEU A 148 -11.56 -19.96 -3.98
N GLN A 149 -10.81 -20.99 -3.59
CA GLN A 149 -9.38 -21.10 -3.89
C GLN A 149 -9.12 -21.21 -5.40
N SER A 150 -9.91 -22.00 -6.13
CA SER A 150 -9.82 -22.10 -7.58
C SER A 150 -10.17 -20.79 -8.28
N LEU A 151 -11.26 -20.13 -7.85
CA LEU A 151 -11.67 -18.82 -8.38
C LEU A 151 -10.59 -17.75 -8.14
N ARG A 152 -9.99 -17.73 -6.95
CA ARG A 152 -8.86 -16.84 -6.64
C ARG A 152 -7.69 -17.01 -7.61
N LEU A 153 -7.34 -18.26 -7.94
CA LEU A 153 -6.25 -18.54 -8.88
C LEU A 153 -6.62 -18.13 -10.31
N ALA A 154 -7.86 -18.38 -10.74
CA ALA A 154 -8.32 -17.99 -12.05
C ALA A 154 -8.35 -16.47 -12.23
N PHE A 155 -8.99 -15.75 -11.31
CA PHE A 155 -9.20 -14.31 -11.42
C PHE A 155 -7.91 -13.51 -11.24
N SER A 156 -6.90 -14.08 -10.56
CA SER A 156 -5.59 -13.43 -10.41
C SER A 156 -4.65 -13.67 -11.59
N SER A 157 -4.91 -14.68 -12.43
CA SER A 157 -4.02 -15.08 -13.54
C SER A 157 -4.55 -14.70 -14.93
N LYS A 158 -5.84 -14.37 -15.05
CA LYS A 158 -6.52 -14.08 -16.32
C LYS A 158 -7.38 -12.84 -16.20
N THR A 159 -7.54 -12.11 -17.30
CA THR A 159 -8.56 -11.07 -17.46
C THR A 159 -9.83 -11.72 -18.02
N LEU A 160 -10.95 -11.66 -17.28
CA LEU A 160 -12.18 -12.42 -17.53
C LEU A 160 -13.42 -11.51 -17.48
N SER A 161 -13.29 -10.24 -17.87
CA SER A 161 -14.31 -9.20 -17.69
C SER A 161 -15.68 -9.60 -18.27
N GLU A 162 -15.73 -10.02 -19.54
CA GLU A 162 -16.98 -10.42 -20.22
C GLU A 162 -17.68 -11.60 -19.52
N PHE A 163 -16.94 -12.68 -19.25
CA PHE A 163 -17.45 -13.87 -18.58
C PHE A 163 -18.05 -13.54 -17.19
N LEU A 164 -17.37 -12.66 -16.44
CA LEU A 164 -17.76 -12.27 -15.10
C LEU A 164 -18.91 -11.26 -15.09
N LEU A 165 -18.99 -10.37 -16.08
CA LEU A 165 -20.03 -9.34 -16.18
C LEU A 165 -21.44 -9.96 -16.16
N GLU A 166 -21.62 -11.03 -16.94
CA GLU A 166 -22.86 -11.80 -17.04
C GLU A 166 -23.25 -12.50 -15.72
N ARG A 167 -22.26 -12.82 -14.88
CA ARG A 167 -22.44 -13.68 -13.69
C ARG A 167 -22.22 -12.93 -12.37
N ARG A 168 -21.88 -11.64 -12.41
CA ARG A 168 -21.46 -10.85 -11.24
C ARG A 168 -22.47 -10.87 -10.11
N LEU A 169 -23.78 -10.83 -10.42
CA LEU A 169 -24.84 -10.80 -9.40
C LEU A 169 -24.89 -12.10 -8.60
N MET A 170 -24.82 -13.24 -9.29
CA MET A 170 -24.79 -14.56 -8.63
C MET A 170 -23.50 -14.76 -7.83
N LEU A 171 -22.36 -14.34 -8.38
CA LEU A 171 -21.08 -14.36 -7.66
C LEU A 171 -21.13 -13.51 -6.39
N THR A 172 -21.66 -12.29 -6.50
CA THR A 172 -21.78 -11.36 -5.38
C THR A 172 -22.65 -11.94 -4.28
N ASP A 173 -23.83 -12.48 -4.60
CA ASP A 173 -24.71 -13.15 -3.63
C ASP A 173 -24.04 -14.38 -2.98
N SER A 174 -23.26 -15.15 -3.76
CA SER A 174 -22.52 -16.30 -3.22
C SER A 174 -21.40 -15.87 -2.26
N LEU A 175 -20.64 -14.84 -2.62
CA LEU A 175 -19.59 -14.26 -1.77
C LEU A 175 -20.19 -13.62 -0.51
N GLU A 176 -21.36 -12.98 -0.63
CA GLU A 176 -22.12 -12.45 0.50
C GLU A 176 -22.44 -13.55 1.52
N LYS A 177 -22.92 -14.70 1.06
CA LYS A 177 -23.20 -15.87 1.91
C LYS A 177 -21.93 -16.42 2.56
N CYS A 178 -20.82 -16.51 1.84
CA CYS A 178 -19.54 -16.94 2.39
C CYS A 178 -19.03 -15.98 3.48
N LEU A 179 -19.21 -14.66 3.31
CA LEU A 179 -18.82 -13.67 4.33
C LEU A 179 -19.76 -13.69 5.55
N LYS A 180 -21.08 -13.79 5.33
CA LYS A 180 -22.10 -13.80 6.40
C LYS A 180 -22.10 -15.09 7.22
N LYS A 181 -22.10 -16.24 6.55
CA LYS A 181 -22.32 -17.56 7.16
C LYS A 181 -21.05 -18.39 7.28
N GLY A 182 -20.09 -18.18 6.37
CA GLY A 182 -18.78 -18.83 6.44
C GLY A 182 -17.97 -18.39 7.65
N LYS A 183 -16.88 -19.11 7.92
CA LYS A 183 -15.97 -18.84 9.03
C LYS A 183 -14.52 -19.06 8.61
N GLY A 184 -13.59 -18.41 9.31
CA GLY A 184 -12.18 -18.73 9.21
C GLY A 184 -11.61 -18.48 7.80
N GLU A 185 -11.05 -19.54 7.22
CA GLU A 185 -10.47 -19.54 5.88
C GLU A 185 -11.50 -19.23 4.78
N GLU A 186 -12.76 -19.63 4.94
CA GLU A 186 -13.81 -19.35 3.94
C GLU A 186 -14.03 -17.84 3.78
N GLN A 187 -14.13 -17.10 4.90
CA GLN A 187 -14.26 -15.64 4.88
C GLN A 187 -13.01 -14.98 4.32
N ALA A 188 -11.83 -15.51 4.66
CA ALA A 188 -10.56 -15.00 4.14
C ALA A 188 -10.47 -15.14 2.62
N LEU A 189 -10.82 -16.31 2.08
CA LEU A 189 -10.83 -16.53 0.63
C LEU A 189 -11.91 -15.70 -0.06
N ALA A 190 -13.11 -15.59 0.52
CA ALA A 190 -14.19 -14.78 -0.01
C ALA A 190 -13.80 -13.30 -0.14
N GLY A 191 -13.13 -12.72 0.86
CA GLY A 191 -12.60 -11.35 0.77
C GLY A 191 -11.58 -11.17 -0.37
N THR A 192 -10.73 -12.17 -0.62
CA THR A 192 -9.76 -12.11 -1.73
C THR A 192 -10.44 -12.25 -3.09
N VAL A 193 -11.37 -13.21 -3.24
CA VAL A 193 -12.12 -13.40 -4.49
C VAL A 193 -12.98 -12.18 -4.81
N LEU A 194 -13.59 -11.56 -3.80
CA LEU A 194 -14.30 -10.28 -3.93
C LEU A 194 -13.38 -9.19 -4.47
N THR A 195 -12.19 -9.06 -3.90
CA THR A 195 -11.21 -8.05 -4.36
C THR A 195 -10.87 -8.25 -5.84
N LEU A 196 -10.65 -9.50 -6.24
CA LEU A 196 -10.36 -9.86 -7.63
C LEU A 196 -11.57 -9.65 -8.55
N LEU A 197 -12.78 -9.92 -8.08
CA LEU A 197 -14.01 -9.63 -8.82
C LEU A 197 -14.16 -8.13 -9.04
N CYS A 198 -14.01 -7.31 -7.99
CA CYS A 198 -14.07 -5.86 -8.07
C CYS A 198 -13.02 -5.31 -9.06
N LEU A 199 -11.80 -5.84 -9.02
CA LEU A 199 -10.74 -5.53 -9.99
C LEU A 199 -11.12 -5.82 -11.45
N GLN A 200 -11.89 -6.88 -11.69
CA GLN A 200 -12.33 -7.26 -13.03
C GLN A 200 -13.53 -6.42 -13.50
N MET A 201 -14.37 -5.94 -12.58
CA MET A 201 -15.51 -5.06 -12.89
C MET A 201 -15.08 -3.60 -13.11
N GLY A 202 -13.98 -3.16 -12.48
CA GLY A 202 -13.47 -1.80 -12.66
C GLY A 202 -14.19 -0.76 -11.79
N SER A 203 -13.95 0.51 -12.12
CA SER A 203 -14.52 1.69 -11.46
C SER A 203 -15.92 2.09 -11.98
N GLY A 204 -16.56 1.22 -12.76
CA GLY A 204 -17.90 1.42 -13.30
C GLY A 204 -19.03 1.07 -12.32
N PRO A 205 -20.30 1.30 -12.71
CA PRO A 205 -21.46 1.05 -11.86
C PRO A 205 -21.56 -0.41 -11.37
N GLU A 206 -21.05 -1.36 -12.16
CA GLU A 206 -20.97 -2.77 -11.80
C GLU A 206 -20.02 -3.01 -10.62
N GLY A 207 -18.83 -2.38 -10.63
CA GLY A 207 -17.88 -2.46 -9.52
C GLY A 207 -18.42 -1.79 -8.27
N GLU A 208 -19.05 -0.62 -8.43
CA GLU A 208 -19.68 0.11 -7.33
C GLU A 208 -20.81 -0.69 -6.66
N GLU A 209 -21.66 -1.37 -7.45
CA GLU A 209 -22.73 -2.24 -6.93
C GLU A 209 -22.18 -3.40 -6.09
N VAL A 210 -21.12 -4.05 -6.60
CA VAL A 210 -20.41 -5.12 -5.89
C VAL A 210 -19.81 -4.62 -4.58
N PHE A 211 -19.15 -3.45 -4.60
CA PHE A 211 -18.54 -2.89 -3.38
C PHE A 211 -19.59 -2.46 -2.35
N ARG A 212 -20.63 -1.75 -2.79
CA ARG A 212 -21.71 -1.24 -1.92
C ARG A 212 -22.43 -2.36 -1.18
N SER A 213 -22.70 -3.48 -1.86
CA SER A 213 -23.37 -4.64 -1.26
C SER A 213 -22.52 -5.35 -0.20
N LEU A 214 -21.20 -5.43 -0.41
CA LEU A 214 -20.31 -6.25 0.41
C LEU A 214 -19.51 -5.46 1.46
N LYS A 215 -19.36 -4.15 1.29
CA LYS A 215 -18.67 -3.26 2.25
C LYS A 215 -19.16 -3.43 3.70
N PRO A 216 -20.47 -3.46 4.01
CA PRO A 216 -20.92 -3.63 5.40
C PRO A 216 -20.45 -4.95 6.03
N LEU A 217 -20.30 -6.00 5.23
CA LEU A 217 -19.84 -7.31 5.69
C LEU A 217 -18.34 -7.34 5.91
N LEU A 218 -17.56 -6.70 5.03
CA LEU A 218 -16.13 -6.55 5.22
C LEU A 218 -15.83 -5.79 6.50
N VAL A 219 -16.54 -4.68 6.75
CA VAL A 219 -16.42 -3.91 7.99
C VAL A 219 -16.80 -4.79 9.20
N SER A 220 -17.95 -5.47 9.15
CA SER A 220 -18.41 -6.33 10.23
C SER A 220 -17.38 -7.41 10.60
N VAL A 221 -16.83 -8.12 9.62
CA VAL A 221 -15.82 -9.16 9.87
C VAL A 221 -14.51 -8.57 10.37
N LEU A 222 -14.06 -7.44 9.81
CA LEU A 222 -12.83 -6.75 10.21
C LEU A 222 -12.88 -6.31 11.68
N THR A 223 -14.01 -5.74 12.11
CA THR A 223 -14.18 -5.18 13.46
C THR A 223 -14.56 -6.23 14.51
N ASP A 224 -15.04 -7.40 14.10
CA ASP A 224 -15.36 -8.49 15.01
C ASP A 224 -14.08 -9.08 15.63
N SER A 225 -13.90 -8.86 16.94
CA SER A 225 -12.76 -9.38 17.70
C SER A 225 -12.76 -10.91 17.81
N MET A 226 -13.92 -11.55 17.65
CA MET A 226 -14.09 -13.01 17.67
C MET A 226 -13.88 -13.65 16.30
N ALA A 227 -13.86 -12.86 15.22
CA ALA A 227 -13.54 -13.37 13.89
C ALA A 227 -12.08 -13.82 13.80
N SER A 228 -11.82 -14.81 12.94
CA SER A 228 -10.47 -15.37 12.81
C SER A 228 -9.45 -14.30 12.35
N PRO A 229 -8.19 -14.34 12.83
CA PRO A 229 -7.19 -13.37 12.42
C PRO A 229 -6.97 -13.29 10.91
N GLY A 230 -7.05 -14.42 10.20
CA GLY A 230 -6.90 -14.48 8.74
C GLY A 230 -8.08 -13.83 8.01
N ALA A 231 -9.32 -14.07 8.46
CA ALA A 231 -10.50 -13.43 7.91
C ALA A 231 -10.45 -11.91 8.07
N ARG A 232 -10.08 -11.43 9.27
CA ARG A 232 -9.94 -9.99 9.56
C ARG A 232 -8.89 -9.33 8.67
N GLN A 233 -7.72 -9.95 8.52
CA GLN A 233 -6.66 -9.46 7.63
C GLN A 233 -7.13 -9.37 6.18
N SER A 234 -7.77 -10.43 5.66
CA SER A 234 -8.30 -10.44 4.30
C SER A 234 -9.37 -9.37 4.10
N CYS A 235 -10.27 -9.19 5.07
CA CYS A 235 -11.31 -8.17 4.99
C CYS A 235 -10.75 -6.74 5.07
N ALA A 236 -9.66 -6.50 5.83
CA ALA A 236 -8.95 -5.22 5.79
C ALA A 236 -8.42 -4.90 4.40
N THR A 237 -7.71 -5.87 3.79
CA THR A 237 -7.17 -5.73 2.43
C THR A 237 -8.29 -5.55 1.41
N ALA A 238 -9.36 -6.36 1.48
CA ALA A 238 -10.49 -6.26 0.58
C ALA A 238 -11.22 -4.93 0.70
N LEU A 239 -11.40 -4.41 1.92
CA LEU A 239 -12.02 -3.11 2.15
C LEU A 239 -11.21 -1.99 1.50
N GLY A 240 -9.89 -1.98 1.69
CA GLY A 240 -9.01 -0.99 1.07
C GLY A 240 -8.98 -1.09 -0.45
N MET A 241 -8.78 -2.28 -0.98
CA MET A 241 -8.69 -2.50 -2.43
C MET A 241 -10.01 -2.19 -3.15
N CYS A 242 -11.15 -2.68 -2.64
CA CYS A 242 -12.43 -2.43 -3.28
C CYS A 242 -12.83 -0.95 -3.16
N CYS A 243 -12.52 -0.30 -2.04
CA CYS A 243 -12.73 1.14 -1.90
C CYS A 243 -11.85 1.95 -2.86
N TYR A 244 -10.59 1.53 -3.07
CA TYR A 244 -9.70 2.18 -4.02
C TYR A 244 -10.22 2.08 -5.46
N ILE A 245 -10.82 0.93 -5.82
CA ILE A 245 -11.27 0.65 -7.19
C ILE A 245 -12.66 1.25 -7.47
N ALA A 246 -13.59 1.11 -6.53
CA ALA A 246 -15.03 1.22 -6.80
C ALA A 246 -15.81 2.07 -5.78
N ALA A 247 -15.15 2.88 -4.96
CA ALA A 247 -15.87 3.87 -4.15
C ALA A 247 -16.46 4.95 -5.06
N ALA A 248 -17.77 5.14 -5.00
CA ALA A 248 -18.49 6.11 -5.84
C ALA A 248 -18.40 7.54 -5.28
N ASP A 249 -18.23 7.69 -3.97
CA ASP A 249 -18.24 8.97 -3.29
C ASP A 249 -17.20 9.07 -2.16
N LEU A 250 -17.02 10.31 -1.70
CA LEU A 250 -16.06 10.64 -0.64
C LEU A 250 -16.48 10.08 0.73
N GLU A 251 -17.79 9.91 0.98
CA GLU A 251 -18.28 9.38 2.25
C GLU A 251 -17.85 7.92 2.41
N ASP A 252 -17.94 7.15 1.33
CA ASP A 252 -17.48 5.78 1.29
C ASP A 252 -15.98 5.66 1.56
N LEU A 253 -15.17 6.54 0.94
CA LEU A 253 -13.73 6.62 1.16
C LEU A 253 -13.38 6.95 2.61
N VAL A 254 -13.98 8.01 3.17
CA VAL A 254 -13.68 8.50 4.53
C VAL A 254 -14.12 7.50 5.60
N SER A 255 -15.24 6.81 5.40
CA SER A 255 -15.70 5.76 6.32
C SER A 255 -14.77 4.53 6.29
N CYS A 256 -14.27 4.12 5.13
CA CYS A 256 -13.26 3.07 5.01
C CYS A 256 -11.94 3.46 5.67
N LEU A 257 -11.44 4.69 5.45
CA LEU A 257 -10.25 5.22 6.12
C LEU A 257 -10.39 5.20 7.64
N SER A 258 -11.52 5.69 8.16
CA SER A 258 -11.79 5.73 9.60
C SER A 258 -11.86 4.32 10.21
N CYS A 259 -12.49 3.37 9.50
CA CYS A 259 -12.55 1.98 9.92
C CYS A 259 -11.15 1.35 10.01
N LEU A 260 -10.33 1.49 8.97
CA LEU A 260 -8.97 0.94 8.91
C LEU A 260 -8.05 1.60 9.95
N GLU A 261 -8.14 2.92 10.11
CA GLU A 261 -7.38 3.67 11.12
C GLU A 261 -7.68 3.19 12.54
N GLY A 262 -8.94 2.88 12.84
CA GLY A 262 -9.37 2.35 14.13
C GLY A 262 -8.74 1.00 14.49
N ILE A 263 -8.29 0.21 13.49
CA ILE A 263 -7.70 -1.11 13.71
C ILE A 263 -6.25 -1.03 14.21
N PHE A 264 -5.45 -0.08 13.71
CA PHE A 264 -4.04 0.05 14.10
C PHE A 264 -3.78 1.19 15.10
N SER A 265 -4.78 2.04 15.36
CA SER A 265 -4.69 3.08 16.38
C SER A 265 -4.76 2.47 17.79
N PRO A 266 -4.02 3.01 18.77
CA PRO A 266 -4.17 2.58 20.16
C PRO A 266 -5.60 2.90 20.66
N PRO A 267 -6.17 2.08 21.57
CA PRO A 267 -7.41 2.42 22.24
C PRO A 267 -7.26 3.77 22.94
N SER A 268 -8.30 4.61 22.88
CA SER A 268 -8.29 5.86 23.64
C SER A 268 -8.08 5.56 25.12
N ALA A 269 -7.18 6.30 25.78
CA ALA A 269 -6.77 6.09 27.16
C ALA A 269 -7.99 6.03 28.10
N GLY A 270 -8.43 4.83 28.43
CA GLY A 270 -9.68 4.57 29.17
C GLY A 270 -9.97 3.07 29.33
N GLU A 271 -9.51 2.24 28.40
CA GLU A 271 -9.60 0.79 28.52
C GLU A 271 -8.22 0.21 28.85
N GLY A 272 -8.06 -0.25 30.10
CA GLY A 272 -6.84 -0.85 30.65
C GLY A 272 -6.50 -2.23 30.07
N GLY A 273 -6.47 -2.36 28.75
CA GLY A 273 -6.02 -3.55 28.04
C GLY A 273 -4.50 -3.52 27.83
N SER A 274 -3.81 -4.58 28.23
CA SER A 274 -2.42 -4.81 27.83
C SER A 274 -2.29 -4.75 26.31
N ALA A 275 -1.37 -3.91 25.80
CA ALA A 275 -1.12 -3.78 24.37
C ALA A 275 -0.85 -5.18 23.76
N PRO A 276 -1.73 -5.72 22.89
CA PRO A 276 -1.56 -7.09 22.47
C PRO A 276 -0.47 -7.12 21.40
N THR A 277 0.67 -7.70 21.75
CA THR A 277 1.78 -8.06 20.85
C THR A 277 1.35 -9.03 19.72
N GLN A 278 0.06 -9.34 19.59
CA GLN A 278 -0.55 -10.38 18.76
C GLN A 278 -1.23 -9.85 17.48
N HIS A 279 -1.40 -8.52 17.32
CA HIS A 279 -2.12 -7.95 16.16
C HIS A 279 -1.22 -7.46 15.01
N GLY A 280 0.09 -7.77 15.05
CA GLY A 280 1.05 -7.30 14.04
C GLY A 280 0.59 -7.48 12.58
N PRO A 281 0.18 -8.68 12.15
CA PRO A 281 -0.29 -8.91 10.78
C PRO A 281 -1.58 -8.15 10.43
N LEU A 282 -2.55 -8.07 11.34
CA LEU A 282 -3.78 -7.31 11.13
C LEU A 282 -3.51 -5.81 11.01
N HIS A 283 -2.64 -5.26 11.88
CA HIS A 283 -2.22 -3.86 11.78
C HIS A 283 -1.49 -3.60 10.46
N CYS A 284 -0.70 -4.55 9.94
CA CYS A 284 -0.10 -4.43 8.61
C CYS A 284 -1.19 -4.33 7.53
N SER A 285 -2.15 -5.27 7.50
CA SER A 285 -3.23 -5.25 6.50
C SER A 285 -4.10 -4.00 6.58
N ALA A 286 -4.36 -3.48 7.79
CA ALA A 286 -5.11 -2.25 7.96
C ALA A 286 -4.31 -1.02 7.51
N LEU A 287 -3.04 -0.90 7.92
CA LEU A 287 -2.19 0.24 7.58
C LEU A 287 -1.84 0.30 6.08
N GLN A 288 -1.64 -0.84 5.43
CA GLN A 288 -1.37 -0.88 3.99
C GLN A 288 -2.61 -0.48 3.18
N SER A 289 -3.79 -0.87 3.65
CA SER A 289 -5.07 -0.51 3.03
C SER A 289 -5.38 0.96 3.25
N TRP A 290 -5.11 1.47 4.45
CA TRP A 290 -5.25 2.88 4.78
C TRP A 290 -4.31 3.75 3.94
N SER A 291 -3.03 3.38 3.85
CA SER A 291 -2.06 4.08 3.00
C SER A 291 -2.37 4.00 1.50
N LEU A 292 -2.96 2.90 1.01
CA LEU A 292 -3.48 2.84 -0.35
C LEU A 292 -4.60 3.87 -0.56
N LEU A 293 -5.55 3.97 0.36
CA LEU A 293 -6.65 4.93 0.24
C LEU A 293 -6.20 6.40 0.34
N LEU A 294 -5.10 6.67 1.05
CA LEU A 294 -4.50 8.01 1.04
C LEU A 294 -4.05 8.47 -0.35
N THR A 295 -3.66 7.55 -1.25
CA THR A 295 -3.15 7.93 -2.58
C THR A 295 -4.24 8.48 -3.51
N ILE A 296 -5.52 8.32 -3.15
CA ILE A 296 -6.68 8.83 -3.90
C ILE A 296 -7.50 9.85 -3.09
N CYS A 297 -7.02 10.26 -1.92
CA CYS A 297 -7.73 11.23 -1.10
C CYS A 297 -7.69 12.63 -1.74
N PRO A 298 -8.80 13.39 -1.69
CA PRO A 298 -8.77 14.79 -2.11
C PRO A 298 -7.85 15.60 -1.18
N PRO A 299 -7.25 16.70 -1.68
CA PRO A 299 -6.34 17.54 -0.90
C PRO A 299 -6.92 17.95 0.45
N SER A 300 -8.19 18.34 0.52
CA SER A 300 -8.87 18.74 1.77
C SER A 300 -8.84 17.66 2.85
N HIS A 301 -8.93 16.38 2.48
CA HIS A 301 -8.86 15.28 3.43
C HIS A 301 -7.41 15.01 3.87
N ILE A 302 -6.46 15.15 2.95
CA ILE A 302 -5.03 15.06 3.26
C ILE A 302 -4.65 16.09 4.33
N LYS A 303 -5.13 17.34 4.24
CA LYS A 303 -4.91 18.36 5.29
C LYS A 303 -5.36 17.88 6.67
N SER A 304 -6.56 17.31 6.76
CA SER A 304 -7.08 16.75 8.02
C SER A 304 -6.23 15.59 8.56
N VAL A 305 -5.62 14.80 7.68
CA VAL A 305 -4.68 13.75 8.07
C VAL A 305 -3.38 14.36 8.62
N LEU A 306 -2.87 15.42 7.96
CA LEU A 306 -1.65 16.14 8.31
C LEU A 306 -1.77 16.96 9.60
N ASP A 307 -2.96 17.42 9.96
CA ASP A 307 -3.18 18.16 11.20
C ASP A 307 -2.86 17.32 12.45
N ASN A 308 -3.30 16.05 12.51
CA ASN A 308 -3.20 15.26 13.74
C ASN A 308 -3.14 13.74 13.55
N ARG A 309 -3.60 13.18 12.42
CA ARG A 309 -3.73 11.72 12.29
C ARG A 309 -2.39 11.03 12.01
N TRP A 310 -1.48 11.68 11.29
CA TRP A 310 -0.17 11.10 10.98
C TRP A 310 0.72 10.90 12.23
N LEU A 311 0.51 11.67 13.31
CA LEU A 311 1.23 11.52 14.59
C LEU A 311 0.98 10.16 15.27
N LYS A 312 -0.01 9.39 14.81
CA LYS A 312 -0.25 8.02 15.23
C LYS A 312 0.71 7.01 14.59
N LEU A 313 1.43 7.39 13.52
CA LEU A 313 2.35 6.51 12.80
C LEU A 313 3.72 6.32 13.50
N PRO A 314 4.39 7.36 14.05
CA PRO A 314 5.68 7.17 14.73
C PRO A 314 5.69 6.12 15.85
N PRO A 315 4.65 5.99 16.71
CA PRO A 315 4.59 4.89 17.67
C PRO A 315 4.71 3.48 17.05
N LEU A 316 4.20 3.28 15.83
CA LEU A 316 4.27 1.99 15.12
C LEU A 316 5.71 1.61 14.71
N LEU A 317 6.61 2.59 14.58
CA LEU A 317 8.04 2.37 14.34
C LEU A 317 8.74 1.64 15.49
N SER A 318 8.14 1.62 16.68
CA SER A 318 8.65 0.90 17.85
C SER A 318 8.05 -0.51 18.01
N SER A 319 7.21 -0.96 17.08
CA SER A 319 6.61 -2.31 17.11
C SER A 319 7.67 -3.42 17.14
N SER A 320 7.35 -4.59 17.70
CA SER A 320 8.20 -5.79 17.59
C SER A 320 8.23 -6.37 16.17
N SER A 321 7.15 -6.20 15.41
CA SER A 321 7.00 -6.69 14.03
C SER A 321 7.86 -5.88 13.05
N VAL A 322 8.78 -6.54 12.35
CA VAL A 322 9.59 -5.90 11.29
C VAL A 322 8.72 -5.39 10.15
N ALA A 323 7.71 -6.18 9.75
CA ALA A 323 6.81 -5.80 8.68
C ALA A 323 6.03 -4.52 9.04
N LEU A 324 5.52 -4.42 10.28
CA LEU A 324 4.77 -3.24 10.71
C LEU A 324 5.66 -2.00 10.79
N ARG A 325 6.91 -2.14 11.29
CA ARG A 325 7.86 -1.02 11.30
C ARG A 325 8.16 -0.52 9.89
N ILE A 326 8.45 -1.44 8.95
CA ILE A 326 8.71 -1.10 7.56
C ILE A 326 7.52 -0.36 6.97
N LEU A 327 6.31 -0.92 7.11
CA LEU A 327 5.09 -0.33 6.55
C LEU A 327 4.76 1.04 7.16
N ALA A 328 4.98 1.21 8.47
CA ALA A 328 4.84 2.51 9.12
C ALA A 328 5.83 3.53 8.55
N GLY A 329 7.08 3.14 8.33
CA GLY A 329 8.07 4.00 7.69
C GLY A 329 7.69 4.39 6.26
N GLU A 330 7.26 3.44 5.44
CA GLU A 330 6.80 3.68 4.07
C GLU A 330 5.55 4.57 4.05
N THR A 331 4.62 4.37 4.99
CA THR A 331 3.41 5.19 5.12
C THR A 331 3.75 6.62 5.55
N ILE A 332 4.72 6.80 6.44
CA ILE A 332 5.22 8.13 6.80
C ILE A 332 5.84 8.81 5.59
N ALA A 333 6.65 8.10 4.79
CA ALA A 333 7.22 8.66 3.58
C ALA A 333 6.13 9.07 2.57
N LEU A 334 5.08 8.26 2.40
CA LEU A 334 3.90 8.62 1.62
C LEU A 334 3.20 9.88 2.15
N VAL A 335 3.01 10.01 3.47
CA VAL A 335 2.41 11.23 4.05
C VAL A 335 3.27 12.46 3.78
N PHE A 336 4.60 12.35 3.85
CA PHE A 336 5.52 13.44 3.51
C PHE A 336 5.49 13.80 2.02
N GLU A 337 5.29 12.83 1.13
CA GLU A 337 5.05 13.06 -0.30
C GLU A 337 3.74 13.84 -0.51
N LEU A 338 2.64 13.35 0.06
CA LEU A 338 1.33 13.99 -0.06
C LEU A 338 1.31 15.41 0.54
N ALA A 339 2.07 15.65 1.62
CA ALA A 339 2.25 16.98 2.21
C ALA A 339 2.95 17.95 1.26
N GLN A 340 3.95 17.49 0.50
CA GLN A 340 4.62 18.30 -0.52
C GLN A 340 3.64 18.67 -1.64
N ASP A 341 2.78 17.73 -2.06
CA ASP A 341 1.80 17.96 -3.12
C ASP A 341 0.72 18.99 -2.74
N VAL A 342 0.36 19.10 -1.45
CA VAL A 342 -0.61 20.09 -0.94
C VAL A 342 0.05 21.36 -0.38
N GLU A 343 1.38 21.49 -0.54
CA GLU A 343 2.20 22.60 -0.05
C GLU A 343 2.03 22.85 1.47
N GLU A 344 1.94 21.77 2.26
CA GLU A 344 1.79 21.86 3.71
C GLU A 344 3.08 21.53 4.47
N ASP A 345 3.47 22.45 5.35
CA ASP A 345 4.62 22.29 6.23
C ASP A 345 4.26 21.43 7.45
N LEU A 346 4.89 20.27 7.56
CA LEU A 346 4.83 19.46 8.77
C LEU A 346 5.60 20.14 9.92
N CYS A 347 5.06 20.04 11.14
CA CYS A 347 5.65 20.63 12.34
C CYS A 347 7.12 20.21 12.52
N HIS A 348 8.02 21.19 12.60
CA HIS A 348 9.48 20.95 12.67
C HIS A 348 9.91 20.13 13.89
N GLN A 349 9.26 20.29 15.05
CA GLN A 349 9.66 19.57 16.27
C GLN A 349 9.35 18.07 16.20
N ASP A 350 8.16 17.72 15.72
CA ASP A 350 7.75 16.32 15.54
C ASP A 350 8.60 15.61 14.48
N THR A 351 9.00 16.37 13.45
CA THR A 351 9.85 15.90 12.36
C THR A 351 11.26 15.53 12.84
N GLU A 352 11.82 16.27 13.81
CA GLU A 352 13.19 16.00 14.29
C GLU A 352 13.27 14.74 15.16
N PHE A 353 12.28 14.53 16.03
CA PHE A 353 12.17 13.30 16.79
C PHE A 353 11.95 12.08 15.87
N LEU A 354 11.09 12.23 14.86
CA LEU A 354 10.89 11.22 13.84
C LEU A 354 12.19 10.88 13.10
N ARG A 355 12.94 11.87 12.61
CA ARG A 355 14.23 11.66 11.93
C ARG A 355 15.21 10.88 12.82
N ALA A 356 15.27 11.18 14.11
CA ALA A 356 16.11 10.44 15.05
C ALA A 356 15.71 8.94 15.13
N GLN A 357 14.41 8.64 15.22
CA GLN A 357 13.91 7.26 15.20
C GLN A 357 14.25 6.53 13.89
N LEU A 358 14.06 7.19 12.74
CA LEU A 358 14.37 6.62 11.43
C LEU A 358 15.87 6.31 11.27
N LYS A 359 16.76 7.20 11.77
CA LYS A 359 18.22 6.98 11.80
C LYS A 359 18.61 5.74 12.60
N VAL A 360 17.96 5.50 13.73
CA VAL A 360 18.15 4.27 14.53
C VAL A 360 17.74 3.04 13.71
N LEU A 361 16.57 3.05 13.08
CA LEU A 361 16.08 1.90 12.29
C LEU A 361 16.91 1.63 11.02
N ALA A 362 17.49 2.67 10.42
CA ALA A 362 18.40 2.58 9.28
C ALA A 362 19.76 1.94 9.62
N THR A 363 20.17 1.97 10.90
CA THR A 363 21.47 1.47 11.38
C THR A 363 21.35 0.28 12.33
N GLU A 364 20.13 -0.16 12.65
CA GLU A 364 19.84 -1.14 13.69
C GLU A 364 20.59 -2.48 13.48
N SER A 365 21.31 -2.92 14.53
CA SER A 365 22.17 -4.11 14.50
C SER A 365 21.66 -5.27 15.35
N ASN A 366 20.44 -5.15 15.89
CA ASN A 366 19.84 -6.06 16.86
C ASN A 366 19.89 -7.55 16.45
N LYS A 367 20.85 -8.29 17.02
CA LYS A 367 21.22 -9.65 16.58
C LYS A 367 20.12 -10.69 16.78
N TYR A 368 19.14 -10.43 17.66
CA TYR A 368 18.00 -11.32 17.91
C TYR A 368 16.98 -11.41 16.75
N ARG A 369 17.08 -10.53 15.74
CA ARG A 369 16.23 -10.59 14.53
C ARG A 369 16.86 -11.47 13.43
N ALA A 370 16.11 -11.82 12.38
CA ALA A 370 16.70 -12.51 11.23
C ALA A 370 17.64 -11.57 10.46
N LYS A 371 18.72 -12.13 9.88
CA LYS A 371 19.72 -11.36 9.11
C LYS A 371 19.11 -10.74 7.86
N THR A 372 18.23 -11.47 7.19
CA THR A 372 17.46 -11.03 6.01
C THR A 372 16.59 -9.82 6.35
N ASP A 373 15.82 -9.93 7.43
CA ASP A 373 14.90 -8.88 7.89
C ASP A 373 15.64 -7.60 8.26
N ARG A 374 16.74 -7.70 9.02
CA ARG A 374 17.58 -6.53 9.33
C ARG A 374 18.16 -5.87 8.08
N ARG A 375 18.55 -6.67 7.06
CA ARG A 375 19.08 -6.11 5.82
C ARG A 375 18.01 -5.35 5.05
N LYS A 376 16.80 -5.95 4.94
CA LYS A 376 15.64 -5.34 4.30
C LYS A 376 15.24 -4.05 5.00
N GLN A 377 15.02 -4.12 6.31
CA GLN A 377 14.66 -2.97 7.13
C GLN A 377 15.66 -1.82 6.96
N ARG A 378 16.96 -2.06 7.21
CA ARG A 378 17.96 -1.00 7.11
C ARG A 378 18.03 -0.35 5.75
N SER A 379 17.76 -1.08 4.67
CA SER A 379 17.75 -0.45 3.37
C SER A 379 16.55 0.45 3.16
N ILE A 380 15.35 -0.06 3.45
CA ILE A 380 14.12 0.71 3.29
C ILE A 380 14.19 1.99 4.13
N PHE A 381 14.65 1.90 5.38
CA PHE A 381 14.81 3.09 6.23
C PHE A 381 15.91 4.05 5.78
N ARG A 382 16.93 3.59 5.04
CA ARG A 382 17.88 4.53 4.40
C ARG A 382 17.24 5.25 3.23
N ASP A 383 16.39 4.57 2.46
CA ASP A 383 15.69 5.15 1.32
C ASP A 383 14.63 6.16 1.80
N ILE A 384 13.86 5.82 2.84
CA ILE A 384 12.94 6.74 3.53
C ILE A 384 13.67 7.95 4.10
N LEU A 385 14.80 7.74 4.80
CA LEU A 385 15.55 8.85 5.39
C LEU A 385 16.10 9.79 4.32
N ARG A 386 16.60 9.24 3.20
CA ARG A 386 17.05 10.05 2.06
C ARG A 386 15.90 10.88 1.51
N PHE A 387 14.72 10.28 1.29
CA PHE A 387 13.55 11.00 0.81
C PHE A 387 13.16 12.15 1.75
N ILE A 388 13.09 11.90 3.07
CA ILE A 388 12.71 12.93 4.05
C ILE A 388 13.76 14.04 4.20
N GLU A 389 15.06 13.74 4.01
CA GLU A 389 16.14 14.73 4.15
C GLU A 389 16.42 15.53 2.87
N SER A 390 16.28 14.92 1.69
CA SER A 390 16.68 15.54 0.41
C SER A 390 15.58 15.61 -0.64
N GLY A 391 14.39 15.06 -0.39
CA GLY A 391 13.32 14.93 -1.38
C GLY A 391 13.61 13.90 -2.50
N GLU A 392 14.74 13.18 -2.43
CA GLU A 392 15.14 12.26 -3.49
C GLU A 392 14.51 10.88 -3.31
N TYR A 393 13.64 10.50 -4.25
CA TYR A 393 13.10 9.16 -4.36
C TYR A 393 14.07 8.21 -5.12
N GLN A 394 14.06 6.91 -4.81
CA GLN A 394 14.82 5.90 -5.54
C GLN A 394 13.93 5.16 -6.54
N GLU A 395 14.00 5.57 -7.80
CA GLU A 395 13.20 4.97 -8.88
C GLU A 395 13.46 3.45 -9.02
N GLU A 396 12.38 2.67 -9.09
CA GLU A 396 12.42 1.24 -9.39
C GLU A 396 11.72 0.96 -10.73
N THR A 397 12.38 0.25 -11.65
CA THR A 397 11.79 -0.13 -12.94
C THR A 397 11.14 -1.51 -12.89
N ILE A 398 9.83 -1.59 -13.17
CA ILE A 398 9.09 -2.84 -13.32
C ILE A 398 8.93 -3.15 -14.81
N ARG A 399 9.48 -4.28 -15.26
CA ARG A 399 9.43 -4.74 -16.66
C ARG A 399 8.43 -5.87 -16.84
N PHE A 400 7.50 -5.72 -17.79
CA PHE A 400 6.46 -6.69 -18.13
C PHE A 400 6.25 -6.73 -19.64
N GLY A 401 6.36 -7.92 -20.24
CA GLY A 401 6.35 -8.06 -21.70
C GLY A 401 7.43 -7.21 -22.38
N LEU A 402 7.00 -6.36 -23.32
CA LEU A 402 7.85 -5.39 -24.03
C LEU A 402 7.86 -4.00 -23.36
N GLU A 403 7.07 -3.82 -22.32
CA GLU A 403 6.86 -2.54 -21.66
C GLU A 403 7.60 -2.50 -20.32
N CYS A 404 7.76 -1.28 -19.81
CA CYS A 404 8.17 -1.07 -18.44
C CYS A 404 7.43 0.11 -17.85
N MET A 405 7.25 0.08 -16.53
CA MET A 405 6.82 1.22 -15.76
C MET A 405 7.86 1.57 -14.71
N TYR A 406 7.89 2.83 -14.33
CA TYR A 406 8.74 3.36 -13.28
C TYR A 406 7.89 3.54 -12.02
N LEU A 407 8.38 3.04 -10.89
CA LEU A 407 7.89 3.42 -9.58
C LEU A 407 8.78 4.57 -9.15
N ASP A 408 8.26 5.78 -9.26
CA ASP A 408 8.96 7.06 -9.08
C ASP A 408 8.46 7.87 -7.88
N SER A 409 7.47 7.33 -7.16
CA SER A 409 6.81 7.94 -6.00
C SER A 409 6.36 6.87 -5.01
N TRP A 410 6.22 7.25 -3.73
CA TRP A 410 5.67 6.41 -2.67
C TRP A 410 4.21 6.05 -2.92
N ALA A 411 3.42 6.97 -3.48
CA ALA A 411 2.03 6.70 -3.87
C ALA A 411 1.97 5.61 -4.94
N ARG A 412 2.78 5.72 -6.00
CA ARG A 412 2.84 4.71 -7.07
C ARG A 412 3.41 3.39 -6.55
N GLN A 413 4.44 3.41 -5.70
CA GLN A 413 4.98 2.20 -5.06
C GLN A 413 3.90 1.50 -4.22
N ARG A 414 3.17 2.24 -3.37
CA ARG A 414 2.14 1.65 -2.50
C ARG A 414 1.02 1.02 -3.32
N THR A 415 0.56 1.72 -4.35
CA THR A 415 -0.46 1.25 -5.29
C THR A 415 -0.01 -0.04 -5.98
N TYR A 416 1.20 -0.07 -6.54
CA TYR A 416 1.74 -1.29 -7.17
C TYR A 416 1.87 -2.47 -6.21
N GLN A 417 2.39 -2.25 -5.00
CA GLN A 417 2.53 -3.34 -4.03
C GLN A 417 1.15 -3.90 -3.63
N ALA A 418 0.12 -3.06 -3.50
CA ALA A 418 -1.23 -3.52 -3.18
C ALA A 418 -1.79 -4.46 -4.27
N PHE A 419 -1.71 -4.07 -5.55
CA PHE A 419 -2.11 -4.95 -6.66
C PHE A 419 -1.24 -6.21 -6.75
N LYS A 420 0.07 -6.09 -6.55
CA LYS A 420 1.00 -7.22 -6.59
C LYS A 420 0.71 -8.25 -5.49
N GLU A 421 0.34 -7.81 -4.28
CA GLU A 421 -0.03 -8.69 -3.17
C GLU A 421 -1.30 -9.50 -3.48
N VAL A 422 -2.29 -8.88 -4.14
CA VAL A 422 -3.56 -9.52 -4.50
C VAL A 422 -3.43 -10.43 -5.73
N LEU A 423 -2.74 -9.96 -6.78
CA LEU A 423 -2.60 -10.68 -8.06
C LEU A 423 -1.47 -11.71 -8.06
N GLY A 424 -0.50 -11.60 -7.15
CA GLY A 424 0.63 -12.52 -7.05
C GLY A 424 1.40 -12.64 -8.35
N SER A 425 1.52 -13.86 -8.89
CA SER A 425 2.23 -14.13 -10.14
C SER A 425 1.56 -13.53 -11.37
N GLY A 426 0.25 -13.25 -11.31
CA GLY A 426 -0.49 -12.71 -12.44
C GLY A 426 -0.40 -11.20 -12.62
N ILE A 427 0.25 -10.46 -11.70
CA ILE A 427 0.44 -9.01 -11.81
C ILE A 427 0.99 -8.58 -13.18
N ARG A 428 1.90 -9.36 -13.77
CA ARG A 428 2.46 -9.07 -15.10
C ARG A 428 1.41 -9.16 -16.20
N HIS A 429 0.56 -10.18 -16.16
CA HIS A 429 -0.51 -10.36 -17.12
C HIS A 429 -1.53 -9.22 -17.02
N HIS A 430 -1.92 -8.82 -15.81
CA HIS A 430 -2.87 -7.72 -15.63
C HIS A 430 -2.27 -6.36 -16.01
N LEU A 431 -0.99 -6.09 -15.74
CA LEU A 431 -0.35 -4.86 -16.25
C LEU A 431 -0.35 -4.79 -17.79
N GLN A 432 -0.32 -5.93 -18.47
CA GLN A 432 -0.36 -5.98 -19.93
C GLN A 432 -1.78 -5.83 -20.50
N ASN A 433 -2.78 -6.45 -19.86
CA ASN A 433 -4.06 -6.71 -20.50
C ASN A 433 -5.29 -6.14 -19.76
N ASN A 434 -5.19 -5.84 -18.47
CA ASN A 434 -6.34 -5.35 -17.70
C ASN A 434 -6.44 -3.82 -17.84
N GLU A 435 -7.54 -3.35 -18.42
CA GLU A 435 -7.74 -1.93 -18.74
C GLU A 435 -7.67 -1.03 -17.52
N LEU A 436 -8.32 -1.42 -16.41
CA LEU A 436 -8.28 -0.67 -15.15
C LEU A 436 -6.83 -0.49 -14.64
N LEU A 437 -6.03 -1.56 -14.61
CA LEU A 437 -4.63 -1.46 -14.16
C LEU A 437 -3.81 -0.57 -15.09
N ARG A 438 -4.07 -0.64 -16.40
CA ARG A 438 -3.38 0.21 -17.37
C ARG A 438 -3.76 1.68 -17.21
N GLU A 439 -5.01 1.97 -16.90
CA GLU A 439 -5.46 3.32 -16.55
C GLU A 439 -4.78 3.82 -15.27
N ILE A 440 -4.87 3.05 -14.18
CA ILE A 440 -4.27 3.40 -12.87
C ILE A 440 -2.78 3.75 -12.99
N PHE A 441 -2.02 2.99 -13.79
CA PHE A 441 -0.59 3.22 -13.96
C PHE A 441 -0.22 4.11 -15.15
N GLY A 442 -1.19 4.58 -15.95
CA GLY A 442 -0.97 5.44 -17.11
C GLY A 442 -0.21 4.73 -18.24
N LEU A 443 -0.49 3.45 -18.49
CA LEU A 443 0.20 2.62 -19.47
C LEU A 443 -0.40 2.72 -20.89
N GLY A 444 -1.51 3.43 -21.06
CA GLY A 444 -2.26 3.45 -22.32
C GLY A 444 -3.02 2.13 -22.59
N PRO A 445 -3.62 1.95 -23.78
CA PRO A 445 -4.38 0.73 -24.09
C PRO A 445 -3.49 -0.52 -24.14
N PRO A 446 -4.04 -1.74 -23.90
CA PRO A 446 -3.31 -2.99 -24.06
C PRO A 446 -2.64 -3.10 -25.43
N LEU A 447 -1.40 -3.58 -25.46
CA LEU A 447 -0.68 -3.77 -26.72
C LEU A 447 -1.23 -4.97 -27.49
N VAL A 448 -1.97 -4.71 -28.57
CA VAL A 448 -2.37 -5.73 -29.54
C VAL A 448 -1.23 -5.93 -30.54
N LEU A 449 -0.34 -6.89 -30.26
CA LEU A 449 0.79 -7.21 -31.13
C LEU A 449 0.55 -8.54 -31.84
N ASP A 450 0.66 -8.53 -33.16
CA ASP A 450 0.68 -9.76 -33.93
C ASP A 450 2.04 -10.50 -33.78
N ALA A 451 2.07 -11.76 -34.21
CA ALA A 451 3.26 -12.59 -34.13
C ALA A 451 4.45 -12.02 -34.94
N ALA A 452 4.18 -11.17 -35.94
CA ALA A 452 5.21 -10.51 -36.75
C ALA A 452 5.85 -9.34 -35.99
N ALA A 453 5.06 -8.48 -35.35
CA ALA A 453 5.50 -7.37 -34.52
C ALA A 453 6.29 -7.86 -33.30
N LEU A 454 5.86 -8.97 -32.68
CA LEU A 454 6.60 -9.63 -31.58
C LEU A 454 7.95 -10.20 -32.02
N LYS A 455 8.08 -10.61 -33.30
CA LYS A 455 9.37 -11.03 -33.85
C LYS A 455 10.25 -9.82 -34.18
N ALA A 456 9.67 -8.75 -34.71
CA ALA A 456 10.37 -7.52 -35.06
C ALA A 456 10.91 -6.75 -33.84
N SER A 457 10.24 -6.84 -32.68
CA SER A 457 10.70 -6.21 -31.44
C SER A 457 11.89 -6.92 -30.77
N LYS A 458 12.28 -8.10 -31.26
CA LYS A 458 13.44 -8.84 -30.72
C LYS A 458 14.73 -8.22 -31.22
N VAL A 459 15.41 -7.51 -30.32
CA VAL A 459 16.79 -7.04 -30.51
C VAL A 459 17.68 -8.23 -30.89
N SER A 460 18.43 -8.09 -31.99
CA SER A 460 19.34 -9.15 -32.47
C SER A 460 20.39 -9.49 -31.41
N ARG A 461 20.82 -10.76 -31.37
CA ARG A 461 21.90 -11.21 -30.47
C ARG A 461 23.16 -10.35 -30.63
N PHE A 462 23.48 -9.97 -31.86
CA PHE A 462 24.63 -9.12 -32.17
C PHE A 462 24.47 -7.72 -31.58
N GLU A 463 23.32 -7.10 -31.79
CA GLU A 463 23.02 -5.76 -31.27
C GLU A 463 23.00 -5.71 -29.75
N LYS A 464 22.40 -6.72 -29.11
CA LYS A 464 22.44 -6.89 -27.64
C LYS A 464 23.87 -7.04 -27.13
N HIS A 465 24.72 -7.79 -27.84
CA HIS A 465 26.14 -7.93 -27.48
C HIS A 465 26.90 -6.60 -27.62
N LEU A 466 26.68 -5.87 -28.71
CA LEU A 466 27.32 -4.58 -28.96
C LEU A 466 26.92 -3.55 -27.90
N TYR A 467 25.62 -3.43 -27.60
CA TYR A 467 25.11 -2.54 -26.55
C TYR A 467 25.71 -2.88 -25.18
N ASN A 468 25.69 -4.16 -24.79
CA ASN A 468 26.25 -4.59 -23.51
C ASN A 468 27.77 -4.35 -23.43
N SER A 469 28.50 -4.56 -24.53
CA SER A 469 29.94 -4.29 -24.62
C SER A 469 30.23 -2.80 -24.48
N ALA A 470 29.48 -1.94 -25.16
CA ALA A 470 29.58 -0.48 -25.04
C ALA A 470 29.29 -0.03 -23.59
N ALA A 471 28.19 -0.50 -22.99
CA ALA A 471 27.84 -0.19 -21.60
C ALA A 471 28.88 -0.71 -20.59
N PHE A 472 29.47 -1.89 -20.82
CA PHE A 472 30.55 -2.42 -19.99
C PHE A 472 31.83 -1.58 -20.10
N LYS A 473 32.22 -1.18 -21.32
CA LYS A 473 33.37 -0.32 -21.57
C LYS A 473 33.19 1.06 -20.92
N ALA A 474 32.01 1.66 -21.05
CA ALA A 474 31.67 2.93 -20.41
C ALA A 474 31.77 2.84 -18.88
N ARG A 475 31.13 1.82 -18.26
CA ARG A 475 31.23 1.59 -16.80
C ARG A 475 32.67 1.38 -16.34
N THR A 476 33.47 0.64 -17.11
CA THR A 476 34.88 0.39 -16.78
C THR A 476 35.71 1.67 -16.80
N LYS A 477 35.54 2.51 -17.83
CA LYS A 477 36.18 3.84 -17.94
C LYS A 477 35.74 4.81 -16.83
N ALA A 478 34.46 4.82 -16.47
CA ALA A 478 33.95 5.65 -15.39
C ALA A 478 34.54 5.22 -14.03
N ARG A 479 34.60 3.90 -13.77
CA ARG A 479 35.15 3.35 -12.51
C ARG A 479 36.66 3.48 -12.40
N SER A 480 37.42 3.39 -13.50
CA SER A 480 38.90 3.54 -13.44
C SER A 480 39.32 4.89 -12.87
N ARG A 481 38.54 5.96 -13.09
CA ARG A 481 38.78 7.29 -12.52
C ARG A 481 38.74 7.33 -10.98
N VAL A 482 38.08 6.37 -10.33
CA VAL A 482 37.86 6.35 -8.88
C VAL A 482 38.46 5.11 -8.22
N ARG A 483 39.04 4.18 -9.00
CA ARG A 483 39.63 2.93 -8.49
C ARG A 483 40.83 3.18 -7.59
N ASP A 484 41.66 4.15 -7.94
CA ASP A 484 42.90 4.44 -7.21
C ASP A 484 42.69 5.28 -5.94
N LYS A 485 41.42 5.56 -5.57
CA LYS A 485 41.08 6.33 -4.36
C LYS A 485 41.60 5.70 -3.05
N ARG A 486 41.90 4.40 -3.06
CA ARG A 486 42.48 3.65 -1.93
C ARG A 486 43.80 2.99 -2.30
N ALA A 487 44.44 3.42 -3.38
CA ALA A 487 45.77 2.93 -3.70
C ALA A 487 46.76 3.52 -2.68
N ASP A 488 47.57 2.66 -2.09
CA ASP A 488 48.73 3.07 -1.29
C ASP A 488 49.81 3.58 -2.27
N VAL A 489 49.61 4.80 -2.78
CA VAL A 489 50.58 5.47 -3.65
C VAL A 489 51.67 6.05 -2.73
N LEU A 490 52.86 5.47 -2.83
CA LEU A 490 54.07 5.88 -2.10
C LEU A 490 54.67 7.16 -2.68
#